data_AF-A0A1F9DDE9-F1
#
_entry.id   AF-A0A1F9DDE9-F1
#
_cell.length_a   1.000
_cell.length_b   1.000
_cell.length_c   1.000
_cell.angle_alpha   90.00
_cell.angle_beta   90.00
_cell.angle_gamma   90.00
#
_symmetry.space_group_name_H-M   'P 1'
#
loop_
_entity.id
_entity.type
_entity.pdbx_description
1 polymer ?
#
loop_
_entity_poly.entity_id
_entity_poly.type
_entity_poly.pdbx_seq_one_letter_code
_entity_poly.pdbx_strand_id
1 'polypeptide(L)'
;MRFPTIILEGKKLPRMIFSLQPPTSHGDHEIYPLMKKIYEMGSWCFDLPSANHLDSFKELRYLTTDLMLIGLCHLDAEEGSSLLGKPLRRFESKIISTIRKDLLPPHLARSILPPSISPEVFTQKEIDRITFDPLRFEEALSRFDPEESPFLLIGEKYGVWLLALGRIDLLHEMVSKVREKGFIPIFSGQWATFVLPKAKPLHVAAYAVPINKKWSLFDLQRASDLIKKFDKPVISLNPLADGTLLNESVGAFSFLFDELKIYAAISKITSEGEANKIVEALMKFPSLIPPRKT
;
A
#
# COMPACT_ATOMS: atom_id res chain seq x y z
N MET A 1 0.05 -24.51 10.85
CA MET A 1 -0.55 -24.23 9.52
C MET A 1 0.49 -23.51 8.66
N ARG A 2 0.54 -23.67 7.33
CA ARG A 2 1.49 -22.92 6.47
C ARG A 2 0.71 -22.05 5.49
N PHE A 3 0.85 -20.73 5.64
CA PHE A 3 0.24 -19.76 4.73
C PHE A 3 0.79 -19.92 3.31
N PRO A 4 -0.06 -19.77 2.28
CA PRO A 4 0.41 -19.65 0.91
C PRO A 4 1.39 -18.49 0.76
N THR A 5 2.48 -18.68 0.01
CA THR A 5 3.54 -17.66 -0.09
C THR A 5 4.00 -17.40 -1.51
N ILE A 6 4.50 -16.19 -1.74
CA ILE A 6 5.19 -15.75 -2.96
C ILE A 6 6.66 -15.43 -2.66
N ILE A 7 7.45 -15.23 -3.71
CA ILE A 7 8.79 -14.67 -3.62
C ILE A 7 8.78 -13.31 -4.33
N LEU A 8 9.27 -12.29 -3.64
CA LEU A 8 9.42 -10.93 -4.14
C LEU A 8 10.87 -10.49 -3.91
N GLU A 9 11.62 -10.26 -4.99
CA GLU A 9 13.06 -9.95 -4.97
C GLU A 9 13.89 -10.90 -4.06
N GLY A 10 13.60 -12.21 -4.13
CA GLY A 10 14.32 -13.22 -3.35
C GLY A 10 13.86 -13.38 -1.90
N LYS A 11 13.00 -12.50 -1.39
CA LYS A 11 12.38 -12.64 -0.07
C LYS A 11 11.00 -13.28 -0.17
N LYS A 12 10.71 -14.17 0.78
CA LYS A 12 9.39 -14.81 0.89
C LYS A 12 8.39 -13.81 1.46
N LEU A 13 7.15 -13.86 1.00
CA LEU A 13 6.04 -13.07 1.53
C LEU A 13 4.77 -13.94 1.54
N PRO A 14 3.92 -13.91 2.58
CA PRO A 14 2.64 -14.60 2.51
C PRO A 14 1.72 -13.91 1.50
N ARG A 15 0.80 -14.68 0.89
CA ARG A 15 -0.21 -14.14 -0.03
C ARG A 15 -1.23 -13.24 0.68
N MET A 16 -1.34 -13.35 1.99
CA MET A 16 -2.16 -12.50 2.84
C MET A 16 -1.28 -11.84 3.90
N ILE A 17 -1.38 -10.53 4.01
CA ILE A 17 -0.69 -9.71 4.99
C ILE A 17 -1.77 -9.02 5.81
N PHE A 18 -1.67 -9.12 7.13
CA PHE A 18 -2.67 -8.56 8.04
C PHE A 18 -2.29 -7.14 8.43
N SER A 19 -3.23 -6.22 8.20
CA SER A 19 -3.19 -4.84 8.69
C SER A 19 -4.15 -4.74 9.86
N LEU A 20 -3.63 -4.49 11.05
CA LEU A 20 -4.46 -4.45 12.24
C LEU A 20 -5.12 -3.08 12.35
N GLN A 21 -6.40 -3.04 12.67
CA GLN A 21 -7.08 -1.78 12.96
C GLN A 21 -7.70 -1.90 14.35
N PRO A 22 -7.20 -1.18 15.36
CA PRO A 22 -7.81 -1.19 16.68
C PRO A 22 -9.26 -0.69 16.56
N PRO A 23 -10.21 -1.26 17.32
CA PRO A 23 -11.56 -0.74 17.39
C PRO A 23 -11.55 0.72 17.82
N THR A 24 -12.36 1.54 17.16
CA THR A 24 -12.47 2.99 17.45
C THR A 24 -12.86 3.29 18.91
N SER A 25 -13.40 2.31 19.64
CA SER A 25 -13.85 2.45 21.02
C SER A 25 -12.80 2.20 22.11
N HIS A 26 -11.65 1.57 21.79
CA HIS A 26 -10.72 1.06 22.82
C HIS A 26 -9.32 1.68 22.81
N GLY A 27 -9.07 2.67 21.96
CA GLY A 27 -7.76 3.31 21.84
C GLY A 27 -6.70 2.36 21.27
N ASP A 28 -5.46 2.85 21.15
CA ASP A 28 -4.37 2.13 20.48
C ASP A 28 -3.86 0.87 21.21
N HIS A 29 -4.37 0.59 22.41
CA HIS A 29 -3.90 -0.51 23.27
C HIS A 29 -4.25 -1.93 22.79
N GLU A 30 -5.02 -2.07 21.70
CA GLU A 30 -5.47 -3.39 21.22
C GLU A 30 -4.64 -4.00 20.09
N ILE A 31 -3.65 -3.28 19.54
CA ILE A 31 -2.86 -3.77 18.39
C ILE A 31 -2.04 -5.01 18.76
N TYR A 32 -1.24 -4.94 19.83
CA TYR A 32 -0.35 -6.04 20.22
C TYR A 32 -1.10 -7.35 20.57
N PRO A 33 -2.15 -7.36 21.42
CA PRO A 33 -2.88 -8.59 21.72
C PRO A 33 -3.48 -9.27 20.49
N LEU A 34 -4.02 -8.50 19.54
CA LEU A 34 -4.53 -9.05 18.29
C LEU A 34 -3.38 -9.56 17.41
N MET A 35 -2.30 -8.79 17.26
CA MET A 35 -1.12 -9.19 16.47
C MET A 35 -0.53 -10.51 16.96
N LYS A 36 -0.40 -10.68 18.28
CA LYS A 36 0.05 -11.92 18.91
C LYS A 36 -0.85 -13.10 18.56
N LYS A 37 -2.17 -12.95 18.64
CA LYS A 37 -3.12 -14.01 18.24
C LYS A 37 -2.98 -14.39 16.77
N ILE A 38 -2.80 -13.41 15.89
CA ILE A 38 -2.62 -13.67 14.45
C ILE A 38 -1.27 -14.35 14.18
N TYR A 39 -0.24 -14.03 14.96
CA TYR A 39 1.03 -14.75 14.95
C TYR A 39 0.87 -16.21 15.40
N GLU A 40 0.13 -16.46 16.48
CA GLU A 40 -0.19 -17.80 16.96
C GLU A 40 -0.97 -18.64 15.93
N MET A 41 -1.74 -17.99 15.05
CA MET A 41 -2.39 -18.63 13.88
C MET A 41 -1.40 -19.01 12.77
N GLY A 42 -0.13 -18.59 12.87
CA GLY A 42 0.96 -18.88 11.94
C GLY A 42 1.28 -17.76 10.95
N SER A 43 0.70 -16.57 11.11
CA SER A 43 1.13 -15.41 10.33
C SER A 43 2.48 -14.92 10.83
N TRP A 44 3.33 -14.50 9.92
CA TRP A 44 4.66 -13.98 10.24
C TRP A 44 4.98 -12.67 9.50
N CYS A 45 3.98 -12.09 8.80
CA CYS A 45 4.11 -10.82 8.10
C CYS A 45 2.94 -9.91 8.46
N PHE A 46 3.27 -8.68 8.82
CA PHE A 46 2.29 -7.67 9.24
C PHE A 46 2.48 -6.36 8.48
N ASP A 47 1.36 -5.75 8.14
CA ASP A 47 1.30 -4.39 7.62
C ASP A 47 1.37 -3.40 8.78
N LEU A 48 2.32 -2.46 8.70
CA LEU A 48 2.70 -1.55 9.79
C LEU A 48 2.50 -0.09 9.36
N PRO A 49 1.24 0.38 9.25
CA PRO A 49 0.93 1.69 8.70
C PRO A 49 1.21 2.86 9.66
N SER A 50 1.55 2.60 10.93
CA SER A 50 1.85 3.66 11.91
C SER A 50 2.93 3.27 12.92
N ALA A 51 3.42 4.25 13.67
CA ALA A 51 4.41 4.03 14.74
C ALA A 51 3.92 3.02 15.78
N ASN A 52 2.65 3.10 16.20
CA ASN A 52 2.08 2.15 17.17
C ASN A 52 2.10 0.69 16.66
N HIS A 53 1.92 0.49 15.35
CA HIS A 53 2.04 -0.85 14.75
C HIS A 53 3.49 -1.32 14.78
N LEU A 54 4.44 -0.44 14.44
CA LEU A 54 5.86 -0.75 14.48
C LEU A 54 6.33 -1.10 15.90
N ASP A 55 5.88 -0.36 16.91
CA ASP A 55 6.23 -0.63 18.31
C ASP A 55 5.64 -1.95 18.79
N SER A 56 4.35 -2.22 18.48
CA SER A 56 3.70 -3.52 18.77
C SER A 56 4.41 -4.69 18.08
N PHE A 57 4.86 -4.48 16.84
CA PHE A 57 5.61 -5.48 16.08
C PHE A 57 6.99 -5.76 16.70
N LYS A 58 7.71 -4.71 17.12
CA LYS A 58 8.99 -4.83 17.82
C LYS A 58 8.84 -5.57 19.15
N GLU A 59 7.78 -5.29 19.91
CA GLU A 59 7.46 -6.03 21.13
C GLU A 59 7.20 -7.51 20.85
N LEU A 60 6.39 -7.82 19.84
CA LEU A 60 6.13 -9.21 19.43
C LEU A 60 7.42 -9.93 19.01
N ARG A 61 8.27 -9.29 18.20
CA ARG A 61 9.55 -9.83 17.75
C ARG A 61 10.51 -10.08 18.91
N TYR A 62 10.60 -9.14 19.85
CA TYR A 62 11.41 -9.28 21.06
C TYR A 62 10.96 -10.47 21.92
N LEU A 63 9.65 -10.62 22.14
CA LEU A 63 9.09 -11.67 23.00
C LEU A 63 9.11 -13.06 22.36
N THR A 64 9.05 -13.15 21.04
CA THR A 64 9.04 -14.44 20.32
C THR A 64 10.42 -14.88 19.88
N THR A 65 11.37 -13.97 19.77
CA THR A 65 12.71 -14.18 19.17
C THR A 65 12.66 -14.75 17.74
N ASP A 66 11.50 -14.65 17.06
CA ASP A 66 11.32 -15.20 15.72
C ASP A 66 11.87 -14.24 14.67
N LEU A 67 13.03 -14.60 14.12
CA LEU A 67 13.68 -13.85 13.05
C LEU A 67 12.93 -13.92 11.71
N MET A 68 11.95 -14.82 11.57
CA MET A 68 11.09 -14.89 10.40
C MET A 68 10.00 -13.81 10.40
N LEU A 69 9.75 -13.14 11.54
CA LEU A 69 8.81 -12.02 11.59
C LEU A 69 9.29 -10.87 10.70
N ILE A 70 8.46 -10.49 9.73
CA ILE A 70 8.73 -9.37 8.83
C ILE A 70 7.65 -8.29 8.93
N GLY A 71 8.09 -7.05 8.99
CA GLY A 71 7.24 -5.88 8.88
C GLY A 71 7.15 -5.36 7.45
N LEU A 72 5.98 -4.82 7.11
CA LEU A 72 5.73 -4.08 5.89
C LEU A 72 5.40 -2.64 6.29
N CYS A 73 6.38 -1.74 6.24
CA CYS A 73 6.21 -0.37 6.72
C CYS A 73 5.79 0.60 5.61
N HIS A 74 5.27 1.76 6.02
CA HIS A 74 4.79 2.80 5.12
C HIS A 74 5.69 4.04 5.19
N LEU A 75 6.03 4.58 4.03
CA LEU A 75 6.77 5.82 3.88
C LEU A 75 6.06 6.72 2.86
N ASP A 76 5.34 7.72 3.39
CA ASP A 76 4.60 8.66 2.54
C ASP A 76 5.58 9.51 1.71
N ALA A 77 5.24 9.76 0.44
CA ALA A 77 6.02 10.64 -0.43
C ALA A 77 6.03 12.11 0.07
N GLU A 78 5.09 12.48 0.96
CA GLU A 78 5.12 13.76 1.67
C GLU A 78 6.43 14.00 2.41
N GLU A 79 6.98 12.95 3.01
CA GLU A 79 8.19 13.02 3.83
C GLU A 79 9.41 13.45 3.01
N GLY A 80 9.41 13.17 1.70
CA GLY A 80 10.49 13.57 0.79
C GLY A 80 10.16 14.75 -0.13
N SER A 81 8.93 15.27 -0.16
CA SER A 81 8.53 16.27 -1.16
C SER A 81 8.32 17.66 -0.56
N SER A 82 8.99 18.66 -1.10
CA SER A 82 8.88 20.04 -0.62
C SER A 82 8.58 21.04 -1.73
N LEU A 83 7.95 22.15 -1.38
CA LEU A 83 7.82 23.33 -2.22
C LEU A 83 8.27 24.54 -1.41
N LEU A 84 9.27 25.27 -1.91
CA LEU A 84 9.89 26.41 -1.22
C LEU A 84 10.39 26.03 0.19
N GLY A 85 10.99 24.84 0.32
CA GLY A 85 11.51 24.29 1.58
C GLY A 85 10.42 23.90 2.59
N LYS A 86 9.14 23.92 2.21
CA LYS A 86 8.02 23.52 3.08
C LYS A 86 7.46 22.18 2.62
N PRO A 87 7.02 21.29 3.54
CA PRO A 87 6.42 20.02 3.16
C PRO A 87 5.16 20.20 2.31
N LEU A 88 4.92 19.29 1.35
CA LEU A 88 3.80 19.39 0.41
C LEU A 88 2.42 19.42 1.10
N ARG A 89 2.28 18.86 2.31
CA ARG A 89 1.01 18.94 3.06
C ARG A 89 0.53 20.35 3.33
N ARG A 90 1.44 21.34 3.36
CA ARG A 90 1.05 22.75 3.53
C ARG A 90 0.34 23.32 2.30
N PHE A 91 0.34 22.58 1.19
CA PHE A 91 -0.24 22.98 -0.08
C PHE A 91 -1.32 22.01 -0.59
N GLU A 92 -1.83 21.10 0.25
CA GLU A 92 -2.80 20.08 -0.17
C GLU A 92 -3.99 20.66 -0.94
N SER A 93 -4.58 21.76 -0.44
CA SER A 93 -5.75 22.38 -1.08
C SER A 93 -5.46 22.81 -2.52
N LYS A 94 -4.27 23.39 -2.75
CA LYS A 94 -3.81 23.82 -4.08
C LYS A 94 -3.47 22.62 -4.97
N ILE A 95 -2.85 21.57 -4.44
CA ILE A 95 -2.63 20.30 -5.16
C ILE A 95 -3.98 19.73 -5.63
N ILE A 96 -4.94 19.58 -4.71
CA ILE A 96 -6.26 19.01 -4.99
C ILE A 96 -6.99 19.82 -6.06
N SER A 97 -6.95 21.15 -5.97
CA SER A 97 -7.55 22.03 -7.00
C SER A 97 -6.90 21.88 -8.36
N THR A 98 -5.57 21.75 -8.42
CA THR A 98 -4.82 21.51 -9.67
C THR A 98 -5.22 20.18 -10.30
N ILE A 99 -5.18 19.10 -9.51
CA ILE A 99 -5.56 17.75 -9.96
C ILE A 99 -7.03 17.73 -10.44
N ARG A 100 -7.94 18.38 -9.69
CA ARG A 100 -9.35 18.49 -10.05
C ARG A 100 -9.54 19.21 -11.39
N LYS A 101 -8.77 20.26 -11.65
CA LYS A 101 -8.88 21.05 -12.88
C LYS A 101 -8.32 20.29 -14.09
N ASP A 102 -7.18 19.62 -13.92
CA ASP A 102 -6.37 19.17 -15.05
C ASP A 102 -6.49 17.66 -15.36
N LEU A 103 -6.96 16.83 -14.41
CA LEU A 103 -6.90 15.37 -14.54
C LEU A 103 -8.24 14.64 -14.45
N LEU A 104 -9.21 15.17 -13.70
CA LEU A 104 -10.46 14.47 -13.45
C LEU A 104 -11.62 15.13 -14.19
N PRO A 105 -12.44 14.34 -14.93
CA PRO A 105 -13.74 14.81 -15.37
C PRO A 105 -14.54 15.37 -14.18
N PRO A 106 -15.26 16.51 -14.33
CA PRO A 106 -15.90 17.21 -13.22
C PRO A 106 -16.83 16.34 -12.35
N HIS A 107 -17.47 15.33 -12.96
CA HIS A 107 -18.36 14.39 -12.27
C HIS A 107 -17.62 13.40 -11.36
N LEU A 108 -16.39 13.01 -11.72
CA LEU A 108 -15.55 12.11 -10.91
C LEU A 108 -14.80 12.86 -9.81
N ALA A 109 -14.48 14.13 -10.02
CA ALA A 109 -13.73 14.91 -9.04
C ALA A 109 -14.48 15.15 -7.71
N ARG A 110 -15.82 15.09 -7.72
CA ARG A 110 -16.66 15.29 -6.53
C ARG A 110 -16.71 14.07 -5.61
N SER A 111 -16.56 12.86 -6.15
CA SER A 111 -16.65 11.62 -5.39
C SER A 111 -15.31 11.11 -4.87
N ILE A 112 -14.19 11.65 -5.37
CA ILE A 112 -12.86 11.06 -5.17
C ILE A 112 -11.93 11.96 -4.37
N LEU A 113 -11.96 13.27 -4.67
CA LEU A 113 -11.12 14.23 -3.98
C LEU A 113 -11.94 14.93 -2.91
N PRO A 114 -11.36 15.18 -1.72
CA PRO A 114 -12.03 15.99 -0.71
C PRO A 114 -12.41 17.36 -1.30
N PRO A 115 -13.50 17.97 -0.82
CA PRO A 115 -13.89 19.31 -1.25
C PRO A 115 -12.69 20.26 -1.10
N SER A 116 -12.37 20.99 -2.17
CA SER A 116 -11.29 21.98 -2.09
C SER A 116 -11.92 23.31 -1.72
N ILE A 117 -11.34 23.95 -0.72
CA ILE A 117 -11.77 25.26 -0.23
C ILE A 117 -11.08 26.37 -1.06
N SER A 118 -9.98 26.07 -1.76
CA SER A 118 -9.22 27.06 -2.52
C SER A 118 -9.47 26.97 -4.03
N PRO A 119 -9.78 28.08 -4.72
CA PRO A 119 -9.82 28.10 -6.17
C PRO A 119 -8.41 28.13 -6.80
N GLU A 120 -7.36 28.34 -5.99
CA GLU A 120 -5.99 28.43 -6.50
C GLU A 120 -5.50 27.08 -7.03
N VAL A 121 -4.85 27.11 -8.18
CA VAL A 121 -4.18 25.97 -8.79
C VAL A 121 -2.69 26.28 -8.95
N PHE A 122 -1.87 25.25 -8.95
CA PHE A 122 -0.47 25.40 -9.28
C PHE A 122 -0.29 25.79 -10.73
N THR A 123 0.58 26.77 -10.96
CA THR A 123 1.16 27.00 -12.27
C THR A 123 2.21 25.92 -12.55
N GLN A 124 2.51 25.66 -13.83
CA GLN A 124 3.59 24.73 -14.19
C GLN A 124 4.93 25.10 -13.52
N LYS A 125 5.25 26.40 -13.46
CA LYS A 125 6.46 26.90 -12.78
C LYS A 125 6.50 26.55 -11.29
N GLU A 126 5.35 26.49 -10.61
CA GLU A 126 5.31 26.05 -9.21
C GLU A 126 5.44 24.53 -9.10
N ILE A 127 4.82 23.77 -10.01
CA ILE A 127 4.98 22.31 -10.09
C ILE A 127 6.45 21.95 -10.30
N ASP A 128 7.14 22.63 -11.21
CA ASP A 128 8.56 22.42 -11.52
C ASP A 128 9.47 22.76 -10.32
N ARG A 129 9.00 23.62 -9.40
CA ARG A 129 9.72 24.01 -8.18
C ARG A 129 9.50 23.06 -7.00
N ILE A 130 8.67 22.03 -7.14
CA ILE A 130 8.60 20.97 -6.14
C ILE A 130 9.96 20.23 -6.17
N THR A 131 10.54 19.96 -5.02
CA THR A 131 11.88 19.38 -4.90
C THR A 131 11.88 18.21 -3.94
N PHE A 132 12.78 17.26 -4.17
CA PHE A 132 13.09 16.22 -3.20
C PHE A 132 13.88 16.82 -2.04
N ASP A 133 13.45 16.56 -0.81
CA ASP A 133 14.10 16.94 0.44
C ASP A 133 14.76 15.69 1.05
N PRO A 134 16.04 15.41 0.72
CA PRO A 134 16.70 14.17 1.11
C PRO A 134 16.87 14.06 2.62
N LEU A 135 17.09 15.17 3.33
CA LEU A 135 17.33 15.14 4.78
C LEU A 135 16.06 14.72 5.52
N ARG A 136 14.91 15.30 5.17
CA ARG A 136 13.64 14.92 5.79
C ARG A 136 13.25 13.49 5.42
N PHE A 137 13.49 13.08 4.17
CA PHE A 137 13.23 11.72 3.74
C PHE A 137 14.11 10.70 4.49
N GLU A 138 15.40 10.98 4.66
CA GLU A 138 16.32 10.13 5.41
C GLU A 138 15.97 10.06 6.90
N GLU A 139 15.54 11.17 7.51
CA GLU A 139 15.04 11.19 8.89
C GLU A 139 13.82 10.27 9.04
N ALA A 140 12.83 10.37 8.14
CA ALA A 140 11.67 9.49 8.15
C ALA A 140 12.05 8.01 7.94
N LEU A 141 12.95 7.73 7.00
CA LEU A 141 13.43 6.39 6.67
C LEU A 141 14.24 5.75 7.82
N SER A 142 14.94 6.55 8.63
CA SER A 142 15.78 6.08 9.74
C SER A 142 15.02 5.38 10.87
N ARG A 143 13.68 5.49 10.88
CA ARG A 143 12.80 4.83 11.86
C ARG A 143 12.66 3.33 11.61
N PHE A 144 13.03 2.86 10.42
CA PHE A 144 12.87 1.49 9.97
C PHE A 144 14.21 0.77 9.88
N ASP A 145 14.18 -0.55 10.07
CA ASP A 145 15.32 -1.44 9.91
C ASP A 145 15.03 -2.42 8.75
N PRO A 146 15.84 -2.47 7.68
CA PRO A 146 15.62 -3.37 6.54
C PRO A 146 15.74 -4.87 6.89
N GLU A 147 16.37 -5.23 8.00
CA GLU A 147 16.44 -6.63 8.46
C GLU A 147 15.13 -7.06 9.14
N GLU A 148 14.43 -6.14 9.79
CA GLU A 148 13.14 -6.43 10.44
C GLU A 148 11.95 -6.17 9.51
N SER A 149 12.03 -5.10 8.74
CA SER A 149 10.98 -4.61 7.84
C SER A 149 11.56 -4.37 6.44
N PRO A 150 11.90 -5.44 5.70
CA PRO A 150 12.59 -5.31 4.42
C PRO A 150 11.76 -4.64 3.33
N PHE A 151 10.44 -4.60 3.47
CA PHE A 151 9.55 -4.05 2.46
C PHE A 151 9.00 -2.69 2.89
N LEU A 152 9.04 -1.70 2.00
CA LEU A 152 8.48 -0.37 2.23
C LEU A 152 7.45 0.00 1.17
N LEU A 153 6.22 0.30 1.62
CA LEU A 153 5.20 0.93 0.78
C LEU A 153 5.51 2.42 0.65
N ILE A 154 5.75 2.87 -0.58
CA ILE A 154 6.10 4.26 -0.90
C ILE A 154 5.00 4.89 -1.73
N GLY A 155 4.70 6.15 -1.48
CA GLY A 155 3.84 6.97 -2.33
C GLY A 155 2.53 7.31 -1.66
N GLU A 156 1.69 6.32 -1.41
CA GLU A 156 0.35 6.50 -0.85
C GLU A 156 -0.44 7.62 -1.56
N LYS A 157 -1.03 8.56 -0.81
CA LYS A 157 -1.80 9.69 -1.36
C LYS A 157 -0.89 10.63 -2.15
N TYR A 158 0.26 11.02 -1.60
CA TYR A 158 1.13 12.01 -2.22
C TYR A 158 1.86 11.47 -3.45
N GLY A 159 2.13 10.17 -3.51
CA GLY A 159 2.69 9.52 -4.69
C GLY A 159 1.75 9.61 -5.89
N VAL A 160 0.45 9.39 -5.68
CA VAL A 160 -0.57 9.61 -6.72
C VAL A 160 -0.57 11.08 -7.16
N TRP A 161 -0.45 12.01 -6.22
CA TRP A 161 -0.42 13.44 -6.51
C TRP A 161 0.81 13.87 -7.30
N LEU A 162 1.99 13.33 -6.98
CA LEU A 162 3.20 13.58 -7.74
C LEU A 162 3.09 13.04 -9.17
N LEU A 163 2.54 11.83 -9.36
CA LEU A 163 2.27 11.28 -10.70
C LEU A 163 1.26 12.12 -11.49
N ALA A 164 0.27 12.66 -10.79
CA ALA A 164 -0.71 13.60 -11.32
C ALA A 164 -0.06 14.90 -11.80
N LEU A 165 0.83 15.48 -10.99
CA LEU A 165 1.57 16.69 -11.33
C LEU A 165 2.72 16.46 -12.31
N GLY A 166 2.91 15.24 -12.82
CA GLY A 166 4.00 14.90 -13.74
C GLY A 166 5.38 14.82 -13.08
N ARG A 167 5.44 14.78 -11.74
CA ARG A 167 6.67 14.75 -10.94
C ARG A 167 7.10 13.34 -10.54
N ILE A 168 7.18 12.45 -11.53
CA ILE A 168 7.65 11.07 -11.34
C ILE A 168 9.15 11.01 -11.03
N ASP A 169 9.92 12.02 -11.46
CA ASP A 169 11.34 12.20 -11.13
C ASP A 169 11.57 12.14 -9.62
N LEU A 170 10.74 12.82 -8.83
CA LEU A 170 10.83 12.80 -7.36
C LEU A 170 10.58 11.42 -6.76
N LEU A 171 9.66 10.64 -7.37
CA LEU A 171 9.41 9.26 -6.96
C LEU A 171 10.59 8.34 -7.31
N HIS A 172 11.28 8.59 -8.42
CA HIS A 172 12.52 7.88 -8.76
C HIS A 172 13.62 8.15 -7.73
N GLU A 173 13.77 9.39 -7.27
CA GLU A 173 14.72 9.75 -6.22
C GLU A 173 14.41 9.03 -4.90
N MET A 174 13.14 9.05 -4.46
CA MET A 174 12.70 8.34 -3.25
C MET A 174 12.94 6.83 -3.34
N VAL A 175 12.56 6.21 -4.46
CA VAL A 175 12.75 4.77 -4.67
C VAL A 175 14.25 4.41 -4.69
N SER A 176 15.09 5.24 -5.31
CA SER A 176 16.54 5.06 -5.30
C SER A 176 17.10 5.11 -3.88
N LYS A 177 16.71 6.13 -3.09
CA LYS A 177 17.13 6.27 -1.69
C LYS A 177 16.71 5.09 -0.81
N VAL A 178 15.49 4.60 -1.00
CA VAL A 178 15.00 3.41 -0.29
C VAL A 178 15.86 2.18 -0.62
N ARG A 179 16.20 1.97 -1.90
CA ARG A 179 17.09 0.86 -2.31
C ARG A 179 18.52 1.01 -1.81
N GLU A 180 19.08 2.23 -1.84
CA GLU A 180 20.43 2.52 -1.31
C GLU A 180 20.56 2.11 0.17
N LYS A 181 19.45 2.16 0.93
CA LYS A 181 19.39 1.76 2.33
C LYS A 181 19.06 0.28 2.55
N GLY A 182 18.98 -0.52 1.49
CA GLY A 182 18.79 -1.98 1.56
C GLY A 182 17.35 -2.46 1.61
N PHE A 183 16.37 -1.56 1.51
CA PHE A 183 14.95 -1.93 1.49
C PHE A 183 14.48 -2.35 0.09
N ILE A 184 13.37 -3.08 0.05
CA ILE A 184 12.64 -3.53 -1.13
C ILE A 184 11.41 -2.62 -1.30
N PRO A 185 11.45 -1.62 -2.21
CA PRO A 185 10.37 -0.67 -2.37
C PRO A 185 9.16 -1.30 -3.10
N ILE A 186 7.96 -0.99 -2.61
CA ILE A 186 6.67 -1.31 -3.21
C ILE A 186 5.95 0.02 -3.45
N PHE A 187 5.58 0.33 -4.68
CA PHE A 187 4.84 1.57 -4.93
C PHE A 187 3.37 1.40 -4.55
N SER A 188 2.83 2.26 -3.69
CA SER A 188 1.42 2.26 -3.29
C SER A 188 0.69 3.45 -3.89
N GLY A 189 -0.49 3.23 -4.47
CA GLY A 189 -1.31 4.31 -5.02
C GLY A 189 -2.79 3.94 -5.16
N GLN A 190 -3.67 4.89 -4.82
CA GLN A 190 -5.11 4.64 -4.72
C GLN A 190 -5.83 4.47 -6.06
N TRP A 191 -5.26 4.89 -7.19
CA TRP A 191 -5.98 5.00 -8.48
C TRP A 191 -5.42 4.00 -9.48
N ALA A 192 -5.80 2.72 -9.39
CA ALA A 192 -5.17 1.63 -10.16
C ALA A 192 -5.04 1.93 -11.68
N THR A 193 -6.12 2.39 -12.32
CA THR A 193 -6.17 2.70 -13.77
C THR A 193 -5.28 3.88 -14.18
N PHE A 194 -4.96 4.77 -13.24
CA PHE A 194 -4.10 5.93 -13.47
C PHE A 194 -2.64 5.67 -13.07
N VAL A 195 -2.46 5.07 -11.89
CA VAL A 195 -1.18 4.83 -11.23
C VAL A 195 -0.36 3.80 -11.97
N LEU A 196 -0.91 2.62 -12.25
CA LEU A 196 -0.13 1.51 -12.80
C LEU A 196 0.60 1.87 -14.11
N PRO A 197 -0.04 2.47 -15.14
CA PRO A 197 0.68 2.82 -16.37
C PRO A 197 1.72 3.90 -16.15
N LYS A 198 1.45 4.89 -15.28
CA LYS A 198 2.35 6.03 -15.03
C LYS A 198 3.53 5.66 -14.15
N ALA A 199 3.32 4.82 -13.13
CA ALA A 199 4.33 4.39 -12.18
C ALA A 199 5.17 3.20 -12.69
N LYS A 200 4.79 2.60 -13.85
CA LYS A 200 5.52 1.48 -14.46
C LYS A 200 7.04 1.69 -14.57
N PRO A 201 7.56 2.90 -14.91
CA PRO A 201 9.01 3.15 -14.98
C PRO A 201 9.73 3.06 -13.63
N LEU A 202 9.02 3.17 -12.50
CA LEU A 202 9.66 3.09 -11.18
C LEU A 202 10.32 1.72 -10.96
N HIS A 203 11.52 1.74 -10.39
CA HIS A 203 12.26 0.53 -10.06
C HIS A 203 11.78 -0.02 -8.71
N VAL A 204 10.55 -0.54 -8.68
CA VAL A 204 9.93 -1.14 -7.48
C VAL A 204 9.68 -2.63 -7.68
N ALA A 205 9.65 -3.38 -6.58
CA ALA A 205 9.43 -4.82 -6.59
C ALA A 205 7.97 -5.17 -6.95
N ALA A 206 7.02 -4.38 -6.46
CA ALA A 206 5.60 -4.56 -6.67
C ALA A 206 4.84 -3.22 -6.65
N TYR A 207 3.57 -3.28 -7.02
CA TYR A 207 2.63 -2.17 -6.95
C TYR A 207 1.44 -2.55 -6.08
N ALA A 208 1.15 -1.77 -5.05
CA ALA A 208 0.00 -1.92 -4.18
C ALA A 208 -1.12 -0.96 -4.62
N VAL A 209 -2.28 -1.51 -4.98
CA VAL A 209 -3.43 -0.71 -5.43
C VAL A 209 -4.73 -1.24 -4.84
N PRO A 210 -5.72 -0.38 -4.56
CA PRO A 210 -7.01 -0.82 -4.07
C PRO A 210 -7.84 -1.49 -5.17
N ILE A 211 -8.18 -2.75 -4.94
CA ILE A 211 -9.05 -3.53 -5.80
C ILE A 211 -9.67 -4.69 -5.01
N ASN A 212 -10.94 -4.97 -5.27
CA ASN A 212 -11.63 -6.16 -4.77
C ASN A 212 -12.76 -6.54 -5.73
N LYS A 213 -13.44 -7.66 -5.44
CA LYS A 213 -14.49 -8.21 -6.31
C LYS A 213 -15.67 -7.26 -6.55
N LYS A 214 -15.92 -6.31 -5.65
CA LYS A 214 -17.05 -5.34 -5.74
C LYS A 214 -16.61 -3.98 -6.25
N TRP A 215 -15.33 -3.64 -6.15
CA TRP A 215 -14.89 -2.26 -6.32
C TRP A 215 -13.42 -2.13 -6.73
N SER A 216 -13.19 -1.20 -7.66
CA SER A 216 -11.94 -0.47 -7.82
C SER A 216 -12.30 0.97 -8.14
N LEU A 217 -11.43 1.91 -7.77
CA LEU A 217 -11.70 3.32 -8.03
C LEU A 217 -11.79 3.58 -9.55
N PHE A 218 -12.80 4.36 -9.95
CA PHE A 218 -13.23 4.65 -11.33
C PHE A 218 -13.97 3.52 -12.04
N ASP A 219 -13.29 2.40 -12.30
CA ASP A 219 -13.82 1.34 -13.17
C ASP A 219 -13.14 0.01 -12.83
N LEU A 220 -13.90 -0.90 -12.22
CA LEU A 220 -13.42 -2.23 -11.85
C LEU A 220 -13.04 -3.07 -13.07
N GLN A 221 -13.80 -3.00 -14.16
CA GLN A 221 -13.53 -3.79 -15.36
C GLN A 221 -12.22 -3.33 -16.01
N ARG A 222 -12.07 -2.02 -16.19
CA ARG A 222 -10.85 -1.43 -16.74
C ARG A 222 -9.63 -1.67 -15.84
N ALA A 223 -9.78 -1.57 -14.53
CA ALA A 223 -8.72 -1.89 -13.58
C ALA A 223 -8.31 -3.37 -13.69
N SER A 224 -9.29 -4.28 -13.79
CA SER A 224 -9.07 -5.72 -13.94
C SER A 224 -8.33 -6.05 -15.22
N ASP A 225 -8.77 -5.49 -16.35
CA ASP A 225 -8.13 -5.70 -17.66
C ASP A 225 -6.70 -5.17 -17.71
N LEU A 226 -6.46 -4.03 -17.05
CA LEU A 226 -5.13 -3.46 -16.90
C LEU A 226 -4.23 -4.37 -16.05
N ILE A 227 -4.69 -4.82 -14.88
CA ILE A 227 -3.91 -5.68 -13.96
C ILE A 227 -3.55 -7.01 -14.61
N LYS A 228 -4.49 -7.64 -15.34
CA LYS A 228 -4.24 -8.89 -16.08
C LYS A 228 -3.07 -8.76 -17.07
N LYS A 229 -2.91 -7.58 -17.68
CA LYS A 229 -1.85 -7.26 -18.66
C LYS A 229 -0.61 -6.62 -18.03
N PHE A 230 -0.62 -6.30 -16.74
CA PHE A 230 0.45 -5.57 -16.09
C PHE A 230 1.61 -6.50 -15.72
N ASP A 231 2.78 -6.29 -16.30
CA ASP A 231 3.93 -7.20 -16.27
C ASP A 231 4.68 -7.26 -14.94
N LYS A 232 4.39 -6.37 -13.99
CA LYS A 232 5.00 -6.37 -12.65
C LYS A 232 4.03 -6.93 -11.59
N PRO A 233 4.55 -7.45 -10.45
CA PRO A 233 3.73 -7.93 -9.35
C PRO A 233 2.77 -6.86 -8.83
N VAL A 234 1.51 -7.25 -8.59
CA VAL A 234 0.48 -6.39 -8.00
C VAL A 234 0.03 -6.96 -6.67
N ILE A 235 -0.11 -6.09 -5.68
CA ILE A 235 -0.63 -6.37 -4.34
C ILE A 235 -1.98 -5.66 -4.20
N SER A 236 -2.99 -6.40 -3.76
CA SER A 236 -4.33 -5.86 -3.52
C SER A 236 -4.39 -5.15 -2.18
N LEU A 237 -4.83 -3.90 -2.16
CA LEU A 237 -5.23 -3.19 -0.95
C LEU A 237 -6.73 -3.35 -0.71
N ASN A 238 -7.13 -3.60 0.53
CA ASN A 238 -8.53 -3.78 0.94
C ASN A 238 -9.29 -4.85 0.12
N PRO A 239 -8.79 -6.10 0.08
CA PRO A 239 -9.36 -7.19 -0.72
C PRO A 239 -10.78 -7.58 -0.29
N LEU A 240 -11.18 -7.23 0.94
CA LEU A 240 -12.46 -7.63 1.54
C LEU A 240 -13.44 -6.47 1.76
N ALA A 241 -13.18 -5.30 1.17
CA ALA A 241 -14.05 -4.11 1.24
C ALA A 241 -14.45 -3.78 2.70
N ASP A 242 -13.43 -3.65 3.56
CA ASP A 242 -13.58 -3.33 4.98
C ASP A 242 -14.54 -4.29 5.71
N GLY A 243 -14.41 -5.60 5.41
CA GLY A 243 -15.20 -6.67 6.01
C GLY A 243 -16.51 -7.00 5.27
N THR A 244 -16.97 -6.15 4.35
CA THR A 244 -18.23 -6.36 3.59
C THR A 244 -18.22 -7.65 2.76
N LEU A 245 -17.03 -8.13 2.36
CA LEU A 245 -16.85 -9.38 1.61
C LEU A 245 -16.38 -10.56 2.48
N LEU A 246 -16.36 -10.43 3.81
CA LEU A 246 -15.80 -11.46 4.69
C LEU A 246 -16.56 -12.80 4.61
N ASN A 247 -17.88 -12.76 4.47
CA ASN A 247 -18.70 -13.97 4.28
C ASN A 247 -18.60 -14.54 2.85
N GLU A 248 -18.07 -13.76 1.91
CA GLU A 248 -17.79 -14.15 0.52
C GLU A 248 -16.27 -14.29 0.26
N SER A 249 -15.46 -14.46 1.31
CA SER A 249 -14.00 -14.37 1.26
C SER A 249 -13.36 -15.29 0.22
N VAL A 250 -13.88 -16.52 0.06
CA VAL A 250 -13.44 -17.45 -0.98
C VAL A 250 -13.66 -16.88 -2.38
N GLY A 251 -14.83 -16.29 -2.64
CA GLY A 251 -15.12 -15.65 -3.93
C GLY A 251 -14.27 -14.40 -4.16
N ALA A 252 -14.02 -13.62 -3.10
CA ALA A 252 -13.15 -12.46 -3.17
C ALA A 252 -11.69 -12.85 -3.48
N PHE A 253 -11.15 -13.87 -2.82
CA PHE A 253 -9.79 -14.36 -3.08
C PHE A 253 -9.65 -15.05 -4.43
N SER A 254 -10.66 -15.79 -4.90
CA SER A 254 -10.61 -16.37 -6.25
C SER A 254 -10.58 -15.29 -7.33
N PHE A 255 -11.37 -14.22 -7.18
CA PHE A 255 -11.28 -13.05 -8.04
C PHE A 255 -9.85 -12.48 -8.08
N LEU A 256 -9.21 -12.24 -6.92
CA LEU A 256 -7.87 -11.66 -6.88
C LEU A 256 -6.80 -12.62 -7.42
N PHE A 257 -6.77 -13.85 -6.92
CA PHE A 257 -5.66 -14.78 -7.13
C PHE A 257 -5.79 -15.61 -8.40
N ASP A 258 -7.01 -16.02 -8.77
CA ASP A 258 -7.25 -16.86 -9.94
C ASP A 258 -7.58 -16.04 -11.17
N GLU A 259 -8.43 -15.02 -11.04
CA GLU A 259 -8.82 -14.19 -12.18
C GLU A 259 -7.81 -13.10 -12.48
N LEU A 260 -7.45 -12.27 -11.49
CA LEU A 260 -6.53 -11.14 -11.69
C LEU A 260 -5.04 -11.51 -11.61
N LYS A 261 -4.72 -12.70 -11.09
CA LYS A 261 -3.34 -13.16 -10.83
C LYS A 261 -2.55 -12.19 -9.94
N ILE A 262 -3.22 -11.64 -8.93
CA ILE A 262 -2.59 -10.83 -7.88
C ILE A 262 -1.68 -11.69 -7.02
N TYR A 263 -0.54 -11.12 -6.63
CA TYR A 263 0.53 -11.84 -5.95
C TYR A 263 0.21 -12.00 -4.45
N ALA A 264 -0.11 -10.88 -3.79
CA ALA A 264 -0.49 -10.83 -2.39
C ALA A 264 -1.62 -9.83 -2.15
N ALA A 265 -2.21 -9.86 -0.97
CA ALA A 265 -3.23 -8.90 -0.54
C ALA A 265 -2.96 -8.44 0.90
N ILE A 266 -3.23 -7.17 1.16
CA ILE A 266 -3.17 -6.56 2.49
C ILE A 266 -4.60 -6.38 2.98
N SER A 267 -5.01 -7.18 3.96
CA SER A 267 -6.36 -7.14 4.53
C SER A 267 -6.36 -6.49 5.90
N LYS A 268 -7.25 -5.51 6.06
CA LYS A 268 -7.56 -4.96 7.37
C LYS A 268 -8.37 -5.96 8.19
N ILE A 269 -8.06 -6.05 9.47
CA ILE A 269 -8.79 -6.85 10.46
C ILE A 269 -8.98 -6.06 11.74
N THR A 270 -10.12 -6.26 12.38
CA THR A 270 -10.48 -5.63 13.66
C THR A 270 -10.67 -6.64 14.79
N SER A 271 -10.71 -7.94 14.46
CA SER A 271 -10.87 -8.99 15.46
C SER A 271 -10.27 -10.33 15.03
N GLU A 272 -10.06 -11.20 16.01
CA GLU A 272 -9.62 -12.58 15.82
C GLU A 272 -10.61 -13.39 14.96
N GLY A 273 -11.92 -13.16 15.12
CA GLY A 273 -12.96 -13.84 14.35
C GLY A 273 -12.88 -13.54 12.85
N GLU A 274 -12.52 -12.30 12.48
CA GLU A 274 -12.29 -11.94 11.08
C GLU A 274 -11.05 -12.65 10.53
N ALA A 275 -9.97 -12.67 11.30
CA ALA A 275 -8.74 -13.34 10.89
C ALA A 275 -8.95 -14.83 10.67
N ASN A 276 -9.66 -15.53 11.57
CA ASN A 276 -10.00 -16.95 11.39
C ASN A 276 -10.71 -17.22 10.06
N LYS A 277 -11.73 -16.43 9.73
CA LYS A 277 -12.45 -16.55 8.44
C LYS A 277 -11.54 -16.31 7.24
N ILE A 278 -10.62 -15.36 7.33
CA ILE A 278 -9.63 -15.06 6.29
C ILE A 278 -8.69 -16.25 6.11
N VAL A 279 -8.15 -16.78 7.20
CA VAL A 279 -7.24 -17.93 7.19
C VAL A 279 -7.91 -19.16 6.58
N GLU A 280 -9.12 -19.51 7.03
CA GLU A 280 -9.89 -20.64 6.50
C GLU A 280 -10.13 -20.52 4.98
N ALA A 281 -10.46 -19.32 4.50
CA ALA A 281 -10.66 -19.09 3.07
C ALA A 281 -9.35 -19.16 2.28
N LEU A 282 -8.26 -18.59 2.82
CA LEU A 282 -6.96 -18.54 2.17
C LEU A 282 -6.35 -19.94 1.96
N MET A 283 -6.60 -20.87 2.87
CA MET A 283 -6.11 -22.26 2.77
C MET A 283 -6.64 -23.02 1.54
N LYS A 284 -7.65 -22.49 0.86
CA LYS A 284 -8.17 -23.05 -0.41
C LYS A 284 -7.35 -22.64 -1.63
N PHE A 285 -6.40 -21.71 -1.48
CA PHE A 285 -5.60 -21.17 -2.57
C PHE A 285 -4.14 -21.63 -2.48
N PRO A 286 -3.53 -22.09 -3.58
CA PRO A 286 -2.14 -22.55 -3.57
C PRO A 286 -1.15 -21.37 -3.41
N SER A 287 0.06 -21.71 -2.98
CA SER A 287 1.21 -20.77 -2.97
C SER A 287 1.64 -20.38 -4.38
N LEU A 288 1.53 -21.31 -5.33
CA LEU A 288 1.91 -21.09 -6.71
C LEU A 288 0.94 -20.12 -7.37
N ILE A 289 1.47 -19.04 -7.95
CA ILE A 289 0.70 -18.17 -8.84
C ILE A 289 0.58 -18.91 -10.17
N PRO A 290 -0.64 -19.24 -10.62
CA PRO A 290 -0.79 -19.91 -11.91
C PRO A 290 -0.22 -19.02 -13.02
N PRO A 291 0.44 -19.59 -14.04
CA PRO A 291 0.97 -18.81 -15.15
C PRO A 291 -0.14 -18.00 -15.81
N ARG A 292 0.18 -16.77 -16.23
CA ARG A 292 -0.72 -15.96 -17.05
C ARG A 292 -0.83 -16.62 -18.41
N LYS A 293 -2.05 -16.87 -18.89
CA LYS A 293 -2.26 -17.25 -20.29
C LYS A 293 -1.85 -16.05 -21.14
N THR A 294 -0.70 -16.17 -21.79
CA THR A 294 -0.21 -15.25 -22.84
C THR A 294 -1.10 -15.33 -24.06
#